data_AF-A0A7J2JRX2-F1
#
_entry.id   AF-A0A7J2JRX2-F1
#
_cell.length_a   1.000
_cell.length_b   1.000
_cell.length_c   1.000
_cell.angle_alpha   90.00
_cell.angle_beta   90.00
_cell.angle_gamma   90.00
#
_symmetry.space_group_name_H-M   'P 1'
#
loop_
_entity.id
_entity.type
_entity.pdbx_description
1 polymer ?
#
loop_
_entity_poly.entity_id
_entity_poly.type
_entity_poly.pdbx_seq_one_letter_code
_entity_poly.pdbx_strand_id
1 'polypeptide(L)'
;MRGWLLDARVDGESLRLTLLDESGGLSEVDLPVRERLYLTPRSAGLERLADSLSELEGVLSVGVERWLLPPRYRNEADVLVVDCRPGEARLILRRVQELDLAEAWNRFPSLIQRAIRV
;
A
#
# COMPACT_ATOMS: atom_id res chain seq x y z
N MET A 1 -21.22 -5.68 -7.49
CA MET A 1 -22.16 -4.59 -7.16
C MET A 1 -21.83 -3.41 -8.10
N ARG A 2 -22.82 -2.84 -8.78
CA ARG A 2 -22.66 -1.67 -9.66
C ARG A 2 -23.57 -0.57 -9.12
N GLY A 3 -23.04 0.64 -8.98
CA GLY A 3 -23.75 1.79 -8.44
C GLY A 3 -22.89 3.05 -8.54
N TRP A 4 -23.52 4.21 -8.47
CA TRP A 4 -22.86 5.51 -8.52
C TRP A 4 -22.47 5.94 -7.11
N LEU A 5 -21.20 6.32 -6.91
CA LEU A 5 -20.72 6.81 -5.62
C LEU A 5 -21.30 8.21 -5.36
N LEU A 6 -22.05 8.37 -4.26
CA LEU A 6 -22.62 9.65 -3.84
C LEU A 6 -21.76 10.32 -2.75
N ASP A 7 -21.32 9.55 -1.76
CA ASP A 7 -20.53 10.05 -0.64
C ASP A 7 -19.48 9.01 -0.22
N ALA A 8 -18.35 9.48 0.29
CA ALA A 8 -17.25 8.65 0.78
C ALA A 8 -16.66 9.29 2.05
N ARG A 9 -16.73 8.56 3.17
CA ARG A 9 -16.26 9.03 4.47
C ARG A 9 -15.27 8.06 5.09
N VAL A 10 -14.19 8.60 5.63
CA VAL A 10 -13.21 7.81 6.40
C VAL A 10 -13.56 7.92 7.87
N ASP A 11 -13.77 6.78 8.52
CA ASP A 11 -13.98 6.64 9.96
C ASP A 11 -12.93 5.69 10.53
N GLY A 12 -11.78 6.26 10.90
CA GLY A 12 -10.63 5.51 11.40
C GLY A 12 -10.15 4.45 10.42
N GLU A 13 -10.48 3.19 10.70
CA GLU A 13 -10.06 2.02 9.94
C GLU A 13 -11.00 1.66 8.77
N SER A 14 -12.11 2.37 8.58
CA SER A 14 -13.11 2.06 7.55
C SER A 14 -13.41 3.24 6.63
N LEU A 15 -13.62 2.95 5.35
CA LEU A 15 -14.11 3.85 4.32
C LEU A 15 -15.56 3.45 4.05
N ARG A 16 -16.49 4.28 4.52
CA ARG A 16 -17.90 4.11 4.24
C ARG A 16 -18.24 4.79 2.91
N LEU A 17 -18.79 4.01 1.98
CA LEU A 17 -19.25 4.47 0.69
C LEU A 17 -20.77 4.42 0.65
N THR A 18 -21.40 5.53 0.28
CA THR A 18 -22.83 5.57 -0.02
C THR A 18 -23.01 5.49 -1.53
N LEU A 19 -23.66 4.43 -2.01
CA LEU A 19 -23.87 4.16 -3.43
C LEU A 19 -25.36 4.30 -3.79
N LEU A 20 -25.63 4.92 -4.94
CA LEU A 20 -26.94 4.92 -5.59
C LEU A 20 -26.97 3.79 -6.62
N ASP A 21 -27.87 2.83 -6.46
CA ASP A 21 -28.08 1.78 -7.44
C ASP A 21 -28.90 2.25 -8.66
N GLU A 22 -29.01 1.41 -9.68
CA GLU A 22 -29.74 1.73 -10.92
C GLU A 22 -31.26 1.87 -10.72
N SER A 23 -31.81 1.36 -9.62
CA SER A 23 -33.22 1.49 -9.25
C SER A 23 -33.52 2.76 -8.45
N GLY A 24 -32.49 3.54 -8.11
CA GLY A 24 -32.60 4.72 -7.24
C GLY A 24 -32.54 4.40 -5.75
N GLY A 25 -32.24 3.15 -5.39
CA GLY A 25 -32.01 2.72 -4.02
C GLY A 25 -30.64 3.15 -3.51
N LEU A 26 -30.56 3.43 -2.20
CA LEU A 26 -29.31 3.71 -1.52
C LEU A 26 -28.78 2.44 -0.85
N SER A 27 -27.48 2.21 -1.01
CA SER A 27 -26.77 1.15 -0.31
C SER A 27 -25.49 1.70 0.32
N GLU A 28 -25.12 1.16 1.48
CA GLU A 28 -23.86 1.49 2.14
C GLU A 28 -22.89 0.31 2.04
N VAL A 29 -21.63 0.62 1.73
CA VAL A 29 -20.55 -0.35 1.66
C VAL A 29 -19.41 0.15 2.55
N ASP A 30 -19.05 -0.62 3.55
CA ASP A 30 -17.86 -0.36 4.36
C ASP A 30 -16.67 -1.15 3.81
N LEU A 31 -15.59 -0.44 3.50
CA LEU A 31 -14.33 -1.02 3.04
C LEU A 31 -13.24 -0.76 4.08
N PRO A 32 -12.38 -1.74 4.38
CA PRO A 32 -11.24 -1.50 5.28
C PRO A 32 -10.27 -0.53 4.61
N VAL A 33 -9.89 0.53 5.33
CA VAL A 33 -8.81 1.44 4.92
C VAL A 33 -7.49 0.75 5.21
N ARG A 34 -6.58 0.84 4.24
CA ARG A 34 -5.22 0.34 4.38
C ARG A 34 -4.26 1.44 3.99
N GLU A 35 -3.22 1.63 4.79
CA GLU A 35 -2.06 2.40 4.37
C GLU A 35 -1.12 1.48 3.60
N ARG A 36 -0.55 1.98 2.51
CA ARG A 36 0.39 1.22 1.69
C ARG A 36 1.75 1.89 1.69
N LEU A 37 2.77 1.11 2.03
CA LEU A 37 4.17 1.49 2.00
C LEU A 37 4.88 0.79 0.86
N TYR A 38 5.89 1.46 0.33
CA TYR A 38 6.77 0.95 -0.72
C TYR A 38 8.20 1.07 -0.24
N LEU A 39 8.90 -0.06 -0.14
CA LEU A 39 10.23 -0.15 0.44
C LEU A 39 11.17 -0.84 -0.54
N THR A 40 12.38 -0.31 -0.71
CA THR A 40 13.45 -1.00 -1.43
C THR A 40 14.51 -1.48 -0.43
N PRO A 41 14.91 -2.76 -0.46
CA PRO A 41 15.93 -3.28 0.45
C PRO A 41 17.25 -2.52 0.31
N ARG A 42 17.94 -2.27 1.43
CA ARG A 42 19.28 -1.67 1.46
C ARG A 42 20.33 -2.70 1.85
N SER A 43 20.34 -3.08 3.12
CA SER A 43 21.34 -3.98 3.71
C SER A 43 20.82 -5.42 3.86
N ALA A 44 19.50 -5.58 4.01
CA ALA A 44 18.85 -6.87 4.08
C ALA A 44 18.45 -7.38 2.68
N GLY A 45 18.56 -8.68 2.45
CA GLY A 45 17.93 -9.32 1.29
C GLY A 45 16.41 -9.16 1.33
N LEU A 46 15.78 -9.06 0.15
CA LEU A 46 14.34 -8.81 -0.01
C LEU A 46 13.48 -9.78 0.82
N GLU A 47 13.80 -11.08 0.78
CA GLU A 47 13.09 -12.14 1.51
C GLU A 47 13.15 -11.92 3.03
N ARG A 48 14.35 -11.70 3.57
CA ARG A 48 14.56 -11.47 5.00
C ARG A 48 13.82 -10.23 5.50
N LEU A 49 13.76 -9.18 4.68
CA LEU A 49 12.99 -7.97 4.96
C LEU A 49 11.49 -8.27 4.95
N ALA A 50 11.01 -9.02 3.97
CA ALA A 50 9.60 -9.41 3.87
C ALA A 50 9.15 -10.21 5.09
N ASP A 51 9.95 -11.19 5.52
CA ASP A 51 9.68 -12.00 6.70
C ASP A 51 9.63 -11.14 7.96
N SER A 52 10.64 -10.28 8.16
CA SER A 52 10.73 -9.40 9.33
C SER A 52 9.55 -8.45 9.44
N LEU A 53 9.03 -7.94 8.32
CA LEU A 53 7.88 -7.04 8.31
C LEU A 53 6.56 -7.78 8.46
N SER A 54 6.46 -9.01 7.95
CA SER A 54 5.24 -9.82 8.08
C SER A 54 4.92 -10.18 9.53
N GLU A 55 5.92 -10.17 10.41
CA GLU A 55 5.78 -10.42 11.84
C GLU A 55 5.44 -9.16 12.66
N LEU A 56 5.49 -7.95 12.06
CA LEU A 56 5.22 -6.72 12.80
C LEU A 56 3.73 -6.52 13.05
N GLU A 57 3.41 -6.11 14.28
CA GLU A 57 2.06 -5.66 14.60
C GLU A 57 1.64 -4.49 13.68
N GLY A 58 0.40 -4.53 13.21
CA GLY A 58 -0.14 -3.50 12.31
C GLY A 58 0.06 -3.80 10.82
N VAL A 59 0.96 -4.72 10.45
CA VAL A 59 1.10 -5.19 9.06
C VAL A 59 -0.03 -6.17 8.71
N LEU A 60 -0.65 -5.97 7.55
CA LEU A 60 -1.76 -6.77 7.03
C LEU A 60 -1.31 -7.74 5.94
N SER A 61 -0.42 -7.28 5.06
CA SER A 61 0.19 -8.13 4.04
C SER A 61 1.48 -7.53 3.52
N VAL A 62 2.41 -8.39 3.14
CA VAL A 62 3.64 -8.03 2.45
C VAL A 62 3.65 -8.70 1.09
N GLY A 63 4.01 -7.95 0.05
CA GLY A 63 4.15 -8.44 -1.31
C GLY A 63 5.38 -7.85 -1.98
N VAL A 64 5.68 -8.35 -3.17
CA VAL A 64 6.77 -7.85 -4.01
C VAL A 64 6.17 -7.43 -5.34
N GLU A 65 6.42 -6.19 -5.74
CA GLU A 65 6.11 -5.67 -7.07
C GLU A 65 7.42 -5.38 -7.81
N ARG A 66 7.45 -5.58 -9.14
CA ARG A 66 8.58 -5.15 -9.98
C ARG A 66 8.28 -3.80 -10.60
N TRP A 67 9.14 -2.83 -10.35
CA TRP A 67 8.95 -1.46 -10.79
C TRP A 67 10.08 -0.97 -11.68
N LEU A 68 9.73 -0.12 -12.64
CA LEU A 68 10.72 0.61 -13.42
C LEU A 68 11.19 1.86 -12.65
N LEU A 69 12.50 2.05 -12.61
CA LEU A 69 13.10 3.17 -11.90
C LEU A 69 13.27 4.41 -12.80
N PRO A 70 12.91 5.62 -12.32
CA PRO A 70 13.19 6.87 -13.02
C PRO A 70 14.71 7.12 -13.14
N PRO A 71 15.15 8.07 -14.00
CA PRO A 71 14.34 8.93 -14.85
C PRO A 71 13.97 8.30 -16.21
N ARG A 72 14.69 7.26 -16.65
CA ARG A 72 14.51 6.67 -17.99
C ARG A 72 13.69 5.38 -18.01
N TYR A 73 13.33 4.83 -16.85
CA TYR A 73 12.50 3.61 -16.74
C TYR A 73 13.08 2.43 -17.53
N ARG A 74 14.40 2.27 -17.51
CA ARG A 74 15.12 1.17 -18.20
C ARG A 74 15.54 0.05 -17.27
N ASN A 75 15.57 0.33 -15.97
CA ASN A 75 16.00 -0.61 -14.95
C ASN A 75 14.79 -0.99 -14.12
N GLU A 76 14.68 -2.28 -13.83
CA GLU A 76 13.70 -2.81 -12.90
C GLU A 76 14.31 -2.97 -11.51
N ALA A 77 13.48 -2.83 -10.49
CA ALA A 77 13.81 -3.20 -9.12
C ALA A 77 12.62 -3.90 -8.47
N ASP A 78 12.93 -4.86 -7.61
CA ASP A 78 11.95 -5.45 -6.71
C ASP A 78 11.65 -4.46 -5.59
N VAL A 79 10.38 -4.08 -5.47
CA VAL A 79 9.85 -3.17 -4.47
C VAL A 79 8.95 -3.95 -3.54
N LEU A 80 9.26 -3.88 -2.25
CA LEU A 80 8.43 -4.47 -1.22
C LEU A 80 7.20 -3.58 -0.99
N VAL A 81 6.02 -4.16 -1.11
CA VAL A 81 4.74 -3.49 -0.88
C VAL A 81 4.17 -3.99 0.44
N VAL A 82 3.96 -3.08 1.37
CA VAL A 82 3.46 -3.42 2.71
C VAL A 82 2.14 -2.70 2.90
N ASP A 83 1.07 -3.48 3.03
CA ASP A 83 -0.23 -2.96 3.47
C ASP A 83 -0.28 -3.06 4.99
N CYS A 84 -0.62 -1.96 5.66
CA CYS A 84 -0.74 -1.87 7.11
C CYS A 84 -2.03 -1.16 7.53
N ARG A 85 -2.39 -1.28 8.82
CA ARG A 85 -3.52 -0.54 9.40
C ARG A 85 -3.26 0.96 9.36
N PRO A 86 -4.31 1.80 9.29
CA PRO A 86 -4.16 3.25 9.33
C PRO A 86 -3.42 3.71 10.59
N GLY A 87 -2.45 4.62 10.43
CA GLY A 87 -1.64 5.14 11.53
C GLY A 87 -0.35 4.34 11.82
N GLU A 88 -0.26 3.08 11.41
CA GLU A 88 0.89 2.21 11.67
C GLU A 88 2.10 2.51 10.77
N ALA A 89 1.89 3.16 9.61
CA ALA A 89 2.96 3.43 8.65
C ALA A 89 4.16 4.17 9.27
N ARG A 90 3.91 5.11 10.17
CA ARG A 90 4.99 5.90 10.82
C ARG A 90 5.87 5.04 11.72
N LEU A 91 5.27 4.10 12.46
CA LEU A 91 6.00 3.21 13.37
C LEU A 91 6.85 2.22 12.57
N ILE A 92 6.27 1.61 11.54
CA ILE A 92 6.96 0.68 10.65
C ILE A 92 8.15 1.38 9.96
N LEU A 93 7.93 2.55 9.36
CA LEU A 93 9.00 3.31 8.68
C LEU A 93 10.13 3.69 9.63
N ARG A 94 9.81 4.13 10.85
CA ARG A 94 10.82 4.44 11.87
C ARG A 94 11.65 3.20 12.21
N ARG A 95 11.01 2.05 12.41
CA ARG A 95 11.70 0.80 12.73
C ARG A 95 12.63 0.34 11.60
N VAL A 96 12.15 0.42 10.36
CA VAL A 96 12.93 0.10 9.16
C VAL A 96 14.18 0.98 9.05
N GLN A 97 14.03 2.27 9.33
CA GLN A 97 15.14 3.23 9.31
C GLN A 97 16.14 3.00 10.45
N GLU A 98 15.67 2.77 11.68
CA GLU A 98 16.52 2.49 12.85
C GLU A 98 17.40 1.24 12.65
N LEU A 99 16.90 0.26 11.90
CA LEU A 99 17.60 -0.98 11.59
C LEU A 99 18.38 -0.95 10.26
N ASP A 100 18.37 0.19 9.54
CA ASP A 100 18.96 0.37 8.21
C ASP A 100 18.59 -0.74 7.21
N LEU A 101 17.36 -1.25 7.30
CA LEU A 101 16.94 -2.43 6.52
C LEU A 101 16.54 -2.07 5.09
N ALA A 102 15.85 -0.93 4.93
CA ALA A 102 15.27 -0.54 3.67
C ALA A 102 15.19 0.99 3.54
N GLU A 103 15.05 1.45 2.30
CA GLU A 103 14.76 2.83 1.97
C GLU A 103 13.27 2.99 1.65
N ALA A 104 12.65 3.99 2.27
CA ALA A 104 11.25 4.30 2.04
C ALA A 104 11.09 5.08 0.74
N TRP A 105 10.31 4.54 -0.19
CA TRP A 105 9.89 5.28 -1.37
C TRP A 105 8.67 6.15 -1.05
N ASN A 106 8.56 7.28 -1.75
CA ASN A 106 7.43 8.20 -1.59
C ASN A 106 6.09 7.44 -1.68
N ARG A 107 5.14 7.84 -0.83
CA ARG A 107 3.84 7.18 -0.61
C ARG A 107 2.93 7.07 -1.86
N PHE A 108 3.31 7.70 -2.96
CA PHE A 108 2.53 7.79 -4.19
C PHE A 108 3.41 7.58 -5.43
N PRO A 109 3.79 6.33 -5.76
CA PRO A 109 4.34 6.02 -7.06
C PRO A 109 3.37 6.42 -8.18
N SER A 110 3.88 7.02 -9.24
CA SER A 110 3.11 7.35 -10.44
C SER A 110 2.55 6.09 -11.11
N LEU A 111 1.45 6.23 -11.85
CA LEU A 111 0.85 5.10 -12.61
C LEU A 111 1.85 4.44 -13.56
N ILE A 112 2.78 5.21 -14.13
CA ILE A 112 3.84 4.71 -15.03
C ILE A 112 4.81 3.77 -14.29
N GLN A 113 5.13 4.06 -13.02
CA GLN A 113 6.01 3.20 -12.22
C GLN A 113 5.37 1.85 -11.86
N ARG A 114 4.03 1.85 -11.72
CA ARG A 114 3.23 0.66 -11.40
C ARG A 114 2.72 -0.10 -12.63
N ALA A 115 3.02 0.38 -13.84
CA ALA A 115 2.39 -0.11 -15.07
C ALA A 115 2.87 -1.49 -15.55
N ILE A 116 3.77 -2.16 -14.82
CA ILE A 116 4.11 -3.56 -15.15
C ILE A 116 3.10 -4.48 -14.47
N ARG A 117 2.00 -4.74 -15.17
CA ARG A 117 1.29 -6.02 -15.07
C ARG A 117 1.70 -6.83 -16.30
N VAL A 118 2.51 -7.87 -16.11
CA VAL A 118 2.62 -8.99 -17.06
C VAL A 118 1.73 -10.10 -16.54
#